data_AF-A0A8J5MDL2-F1
#
_entry.id   AF-A0A8J5MDL2-F1
#
_cell.length_a   1.000
_cell.length_b   1.000
_cell.length_c   1.000
_cell.angle_alpha   90.00
_cell.angle_beta   90.00
_cell.angle_gamma   90.00
#
_symmetry.space_group_name_H-M   'P 1'
#
loop_
_entity.id
_entity.type
_entity.pdbx_description
1 polymer ?
#
loop_
_entity_poly.entity_id
_entity_poly.type
_entity_poly.pdbx_seq_one_letter_code
_entity_poly.pdbx_strand_id
1 'polypeptide(L)'
;MYRRKYIGTHGWCPRERTSGKRTTHYLRGTASPFQFLAQLQQRGDTWVAVWKVENYMHNYPVSKEVYMKYPGIRQVPSKSVLMPGIELLVETRAAPTSISVTLAPIQSTE
;
A
#
# COMPACT_ATOMS: atom_id res chain seq x y z
N MET A 1 -11.28 -17.72 -2.83
CA MET A 1 -11.14 -16.51 -1.98
C MET A 1 -9.90 -15.73 -2.42
N TYR A 2 -10.07 -14.52 -2.96
CA TYR A 2 -8.95 -13.70 -3.45
C TYR A 2 -8.40 -12.83 -2.30
N ARG A 3 -7.13 -13.04 -1.94
CA ARG A 3 -6.42 -12.25 -0.92
C ARG A 3 -5.04 -11.84 -1.42
N ARG A 4 -4.59 -10.64 -1.06
CA ARG A 4 -3.25 -10.14 -1.39
C ARG A 4 -2.65 -9.42 -0.18
N LYS A 5 -1.45 -9.86 0.20
CA LYS A 5 -0.64 -9.19 1.22
C LYS A 5 0.19 -8.08 0.58
N TYR A 6 0.20 -6.92 1.21
CA TYR A 6 0.97 -5.76 0.82
C TYR A 6 1.97 -5.42 1.91
N ILE A 7 3.14 -4.98 1.48
CA ILE A 7 4.22 -4.52 2.33
C ILE A 7 4.47 -3.04 2.05
N GLY A 8 5.00 -2.35 3.05
CA GLY A 8 5.52 -1.00 2.86
C GLY A 8 6.65 -1.03 1.84
N THR A 9 6.93 0.09 1.18
CA THR A 9 7.91 0.08 0.10
C THR A 9 9.36 -0.10 0.57
N HIS A 10 9.59 0.06 1.88
CA HIS A 10 10.84 -0.27 2.57
C HIS A 10 10.76 -1.62 3.33
N GLY A 11 9.69 -2.40 3.13
CA GLY A 11 9.47 -3.70 3.77
C GLY A 11 10.37 -4.82 3.25
N TRP A 12 11.07 -4.59 2.12
CA TRP A 12 12.07 -5.53 1.62
C TRP A 12 13.28 -5.59 2.54
N CYS A 13 13.82 -6.79 2.75
CA CYS A 13 15.11 -6.95 3.40
C CYS A 13 16.21 -6.26 2.58
N PRO A 14 17.28 -5.77 3.25
CA PRO A 14 18.50 -5.40 2.55
C PRO A 14 18.94 -6.56 1.67
N ARG A 15 19.22 -6.29 0.39
CA ARG A 15 19.83 -7.28 -0.50
C ARG A 15 21.31 -6.96 -0.64
N GLU A 16 22.14 -7.97 -0.43
CA GLU A 16 23.54 -7.92 -0.84
C GLU A 16 23.60 -7.70 -2.36
N ARG A 17 24.45 -6.78 -2.80
CA ARG A 17 24.67 -6.50 -4.21
C ARG A 17 26.15 -6.65 -4.53
N THR A 18 26.44 -7.13 -5.73
CA THR A 18 27.79 -7.14 -6.27
C THR A 18 28.31 -5.70 -6.46
N SER A 19 29.62 -5.51 -6.33
CA SER A 19 30.34 -4.23 -6.39
C SER A 19 30.43 -3.61 -7.80
N GLY A 20 29.44 -3.86 -8.68
CA GLY A 20 29.44 -3.39 -10.06
C GLY A 20 29.22 -1.87 -10.20
N LYS A 21 29.65 -1.32 -11.35
CA LYS A 21 29.62 0.12 -11.72
C LYS A 21 28.23 0.79 -11.81
N ARG A 22 27.16 0.14 -11.35
CA ARG A 22 25.81 0.70 -11.46
C ARG A 22 25.65 1.80 -10.44
N THR A 23 25.28 2.99 -10.87
CA THR A 23 24.97 4.13 -10.01
C THR A 23 23.98 3.68 -8.92
N THR A 24 24.40 3.77 -7.67
CA THR A 24 23.60 3.44 -6.50
C THR A 24 22.46 4.43 -6.37
N HIS A 25 21.34 4.13 -7.03
CA HIS A 25 20.08 4.77 -6.70
C HIS A 25 19.63 4.20 -5.36
N TYR A 26 19.85 4.97 -4.30
CA TYR A 26 19.47 4.68 -2.93
C TYR A 26 18.12 3.95 -2.86
N LEU A 27 18.12 2.68 -2.43
CA LEU A 27 16.94 1.92 -2.03
C LEU A 27 17.32 0.99 -0.88
N ARG A 28 17.45 1.57 0.31
CA ARG A 28 17.57 0.80 1.55
C ARG A 28 16.21 0.17 1.84
N GLY A 29 16.05 -1.11 1.49
CA GLY A 29 15.06 -1.93 2.17
C GLY A 29 15.44 -1.98 3.65
N THR A 30 14.56 -1.54 4.54
CA THR A 30 14.82 -1.50 5.99
C THR A 30 14.28 -2.74 6.68
N ALA A 31 13.70 -3.69 5.95
CA ALA A 31 12.86 -4.75 6.52
C ALA A 31 11.74 -4.16 7.42
N SER A 32 11.13 -3.04 6.99
CA SER A 32 10.03 -2.43 7.73
C SER A 32 8.90 -3.44 7.98
N PRO A 33 8.40 -3.55 9.23
CA PRO A 33 7.43 -4.58 9.58
C PRO A 33 5.99 -4.21 9.16
N PHE A 34 5.79 -3.04 8.54
CA PHE A 34 4.48 -2.60 8.06
C PHE A 34 3.90 -3.56 7.03
N GLN A 35 2.69 -4.04 7.31
CA GLN A 35 2.00 -5.04 6.50
C GLN A 35 0.48 -4.84 6.57
N PHE A 36 -0.19 -4.95 5.43
CA PHE A 36 -1.64 -5.03 5.37
C PHE A 36 -2.11 -6.08 4.37
N LEU A 37 -3.28 -6.63 4.61
CA LEU A 37 -3.92 -7.67 3.81
C LEU A 37 -5.18 -7.10 3.16
N ALA A 38 -5.24 -7.11 1.84
CA ALA A 38 -6.49 -6.86 1.13
C ALA A 38 -7.17 -8.19 0.82
N GLN A 39 -8.46 -8.27 1.07
CA GLN A 39 -9.31 -9.42 0.81
C GLN A 39 -10.53 -8.98 0.03
N LEU A 40 -10.86 -9.68 -1.03
CA LEU A 40 -12.11 -9.48 -1.74
C LEU A 40 -13.21 -10.30 -1.05
N GLN A 41 -14.25 -9.63 -0.59
CA GLN A 41 -15.41 -10.24 0.08
C GLN A 41 -16.68 -9.91 -0.69
N GLN A 42 -17.55 -10.89 -0.87
CA GLN A 42 -18.90 -10.66 -1.38
C GLN A 42 -19.84 -10.35 -0.20
N ARG A 43 -20.56 -9.24 -0.27
CA ARG A 43 -21.56 -8.82 0.72
C ARG A 43 -22.87 -8.58 -0.01
N GLY A 44 -23.78 -9.56 0.06
CA GLY A 44 -24.98 -9.59 -0.79
C GLY A 44 -24.59 -9.61 -2.27
N ASP A 45 -25.19 -8.72 -3.06
CA ASP A 45 -24.93 -8.59 -4.50
C ASP A 45 -23.70 -7.72 -4.83
N THR A 46 -22.94 -7.31 -3.82
CA THR A 46 -21.84 -6.35 -3.99
C THR A 46 -20.49 -6.96 -3.60
N TRP A 47 -19.45 -6.58 -4.34
CA TRP A 47 -18.07 -6.91 -4.00
C TRP A 47 -17.42 -5.78 -3.21
N VAL A 48 -16.77 -6.14 -2.10
CA VAL A 48 -16.11 -5.20 -1.20
C VAL A 48 -14.67 -5.64 -0.99
N ALA A 49 -13.73 -4.72 -1.20
CA ALA A 49 -12.34 -4.92 -0.81
C ALA A 49 -12.20 -4.57 0.68
N VAL A 50 -11.92 -5.56 1.51
CA VAL A 50 -11.65 -5.40 2.94
C VAL A 50 -10.16 -5.41 3.18
N TRP A 51 -9.66 -4.34 3.77
CA TRP A 51 -8.27 -4.14 4.11
C TRP A 51 -8.15 -4.40 5.59
N LYS A 52 -7.30 -5.35 5.98
CA LYS A 52 -6.97 -5.66 7.37
C LYS A 52 -5.51 -5.31 7.57
N VAL A 53 -5.21 -4.36 8.43
CA VAL A 53 -3.82 -4.03 8.72
C VAL A 53 -3.31 -4.98 9.80
N GLU A 54 -2.21 -5.67 9.49
CA GLU A 54 -1.58 -6.62 10.42
C GLU A 54 -0.56 -5.91 11.31
N ASN A 55 0.13 -4.90 10.76
CA ASN A 55 1.13 -4.12 11.50
C ASN A 55 1.25 -2.70 10.92
N TYR A 56 1.06 -1.69 11.77
CA TYR A 56 1.19 -0.27 11.44
C TYR A 56 2.59 0.30 11.68
N MET A 57 3.50 -0.48 12.27
CA MET A 57 4.81 0.01 12.67
C MET A 57 5.77 0.11 11.49
N HIS A 58 6.44 1.24 11.43
CA HIS A 58 7.59 1.45 10.56
C HIS A 58 8.84 1.59 11.43
N ASN A 59 9.95 1.02 10.97
CA ASN A 59 11.26 1.20 11.60
C ASN A 59 12.02 2.41 11.02
N TYR A 60 11.29 3.31 10.37
CA TYR A 60 11.76 4.54 9.76
C TYR A 60 10.65 5.60 9.84
N PRO A 61 10.98 6.90 9.81
CA PRO A 61 9.96 7.95 9.82
C PRO A 61 9.13 7.92 8.53
N VAL A 62 7.81 7.84 8.67
CA VAL A 62 6.89 8.05 7.54
C VAL A 62 6.78 9.55 7.31
N SER A 63 7.48 10.05 6.28
CA SER A 63 7.51 11.48 5.95
C SER A 63 7.40 11.74 4.45
N LYS A 64 6.95 12.94 4.08
CA LYS A 64 6.95 13.41 2.69
C LYS A 64 8.34 13.34 2.07
N GLU A 65 9.38 13.68 2.83
CA GLU A 65 10.77 13.60 2.36
C GLU A 65 11.17 12.16 1.98
N VAL A 66 10.84 11.18 2.82
CA VAL A 66 11.10 9.76 2.56
C VAL A 66 10.29 9.24 1.38
N TYR A 67 9.04 9.70 1.22
CA TYR A 67 8.21 9.36 0.07
C TYR A 67 8.76 9.93 -1.25
N MET A 68 9.18 11.19 -1.26
CA MET A 68 9.67 11.91 -2.45
C MET A 68 11.02 11.37 -2.96
N LYS A 69 11.70 10.51 -2.19
CA LYS A 69 12.86 9.74 -2.69
C LYS A 69 12.47 8.73 -3.79
N TYR A 70 11.18 8.43 -3.96
CA TYR A 70 10.65 7.46 -4.95
C TYR A 70 9.43 7.97 -5.72
N PRO A 71 9.54 9.10 -6.45
CA PRO A 71 8.38 9.80 -6.99
C PRO A 71 7.75 9.07 -8.19
N GLY A 72 8.53 8.33 -8.98
CA GLY A 72 8.08 7.75 -10.26
C GLY A 72 7.24 6.47 -10.18
N ILE A 73 7.07 5.87 -9.01
CA ILE A 73 6.39 4.55 -8.85
C ILE A 73 5.25 4.56 -7.82
N ARG A 74 4.87 5.73 -7.28
CA ARG A 74 4.08 5.78 -6.03
C ARG A 74 2.93 6.77 -6.00
N GLN A 75 2.53 7.36 -7.11
CA GLN A 75 1.34 8.20 -7.14
C GLN A 75 0.12 7.34 -7.44
N VAL A 76 -0.83 7.33 -6.51
CA VAL A 76 -2.19 6.89 -6.80
C VAL A 76 -2.80 8.01 -7.67
N PRO A 77 -3.30 7.72 -8.88
CA PRO A 77 -3.97 8.73 -9.69
C PRO A 77 -5.05 9.40 -8.87
N SER A 78 -5.18 10.74 -8.96
CA SER A 78 -6.18 11.51 -8.21
C SER A 78 -7.62 11.06 -8.47
N LYS A 79 -7.87 10.39 -9.60
CA LYS A 79 -9.16 9.80 -9.99
C LYS A 79 -9.29 8.31 -9.63
N SER A 80 -8.40 7.78 -8.80
CA SER A 80 -8.46 6.38 -8.38
C SER A 80 -9.66 6.11 -7.49
N VAL A 81 -10.32 4.98 -7.70
CA VAL A 81 -11.40 4.46 -6.84
C VAL A 81 -10.95 4.23 -5.38
N LEU A 82 -9.64 4.26 -5.12
CA LEU A 82 -9.06 4.11 -3.79
C LEU A 82 -8.99 5.41 -2.99
N MET A 83 -9.12 6.58 -3.63
CA MET A 83 -8.94 7.89 -2.98
C MET A 83 -9.84 8.10 -1.75
N PRO A 84 -11.16 7.79 -1.78
CA PRO A 84 -12.01 7.97 -0.60
C PRO A 84 -11.54 7.16 0.62
N GLY A 85 -11.05 5.93 0.40
CA GLY A 85 -10.52 5.10 1.48
C GLY A 85 -9.16 5.58 2.00
N ILE A 86 -8.33 6.18 1.14
CA ILE A 86 -7.05 6.78 1.51
C ILE A 86 -7.26 8.06 2.33
N GLU A 87 -8.19 8.92 1.91
CA GLU A 87 -8.54 10.15 2.63
C GLU A 87 -9.06 9.83 4.03
N LEU A 88 -9.96 8.85 4.14
CA LEU A 88 -10.46 8.36 5.44
C LEU A 88 -9.34 7.85 6.36
N LEU A 89 -8.34 7.12 5.82
CA LEU A 89 -7.17 6.67 6.58
C LEU A 89 -6.35 7.84 7.14
N VAL A 90 -6.16 8.89 6.33
CA VAL A 90 -5.38 10.07 6.72
C VAL A 90 -6.11 10.88 7.78
N GLU A 91 -7.41 11.11 7.58
CA GLU A 91 -8.26 11.90 8.48
C GLU A 91 -8.41 11.26 9.85
N THR A 92 -8.64 9.95 9.89
CA THR A 92 -8.94 9.26 11.15
C THR A 92 -7.75 9.27 12.11
N ARG A 93 -6.51 9.54 11.65
CA ARG A 93 -5.24 9.45 12.40
C ARG A 93 -5.08 8.15 13.22
N ALA A 94 -6.01 7.24 13.05
CA ALA A 94 -6.18 6.02 13.78
C ALA A 94 -5.59 4.91 12.94
N ALA A 95 -5.25 3.83 13.60
CA ALA A 95 -4.95 2.56 12.99
C ALA A 95 -6.25 1.75 12.92
N PRO A 96 -7.22 2.02 12.02
CA PRO A 96 -8.40 1.18 11.92
C PRO A 96 -7.94 -0.24 11.62
N THR A 97 -8.36 -1.20 12.44
CA THR A 97 -8.02 -2.62 12.26
C THR A 97 -8.56 -3.17 10.93
N SER A 98 -9.60 -2.55 10.38
CA SER A 98 -10.07 -2.81 9.02
C SER A 98 -10.76 -1.64 8.33
N ILE A 99 -10.60 -1.53 7.01
CA ILE A 99 -11.35 -0.61 6.13
C ILE A 99 -11.97 -1.41 4.99
N SER A 100 -13.19 -1.05 4.60
CA SER A 100 -13.89 -1.65 3.48
C SER A 100 -14.20 -0.62 2.41
N VAL A 101 -13.82 -0.91 1.18
CA VAL A 101 -14.16 -0.10 0.00
C VAL A 101 -15.05 -0.92 -0.92
N THR A 102 -16.24 -0.39 -1.22
CA THR A 102 -17.15 -0.98 -2.20
C THR A 102 -16.56 -0.83 -3.59
N LEU A 103 -16.45 -1.93 -4.33
CA LEU A 103 -15.98 -1.89 -5.71
C LEU A 103 -17.16 -1.57 -6.62
N ALA A 104 -17.03 -0.53 -7.44
CA ALA A 104 -17.96 -0.30 -8.52
C ALA A 104 -17.91 -1.47 -9.53
N PRO A 105 -19.04 -1.82 -10.17
CA PRO A 105 -19.04 -2.80 -11.26
C PRO A 105 -18.05 -2.36 -12.35
N ILE A 106 -17.22 -3.29 -12.82
CA ILE A 106 -16.37 -3.02 -13.99
C ILE A 106 -17.32 -2.89 -15.18
N GLN A 107 -17.44 -1.69 -15.75
CA GLN A 107 -18.15 -1.51 -17.00
C GLN A 107 -17.34 -2.22 -18.09
N SER A 108 -17.92 -3.26 -18.69
CA SER A 108 -17.38 -3.90 -19.87
C SER A 108 -17.32 -2.86 -20.99
N THR A 109 -16.12 -2.44 -21.38
CA THR A 109 -15.93 -1.83 -22.69
C THR A 109 -16.06 -2.95 -23.72
N GLU A 110 -17.20 -2.97 -24.43
CA GLU A 110 -17.35 -3.69 -25.70
C GLU A 110 -16.35 -3.18 -26.75
#